data_AF-A0A7D5XLU9-F1
#
_entry.id   AF-A0A7D5XLU9-F1
#
_cell.length_a   1.000
_cell.length_b   1.000
_cell.length_c   1.000
_cell.angle_alpha   90.00
_cell.angle_beta   90.00
_cell.angle_gamma   90.00
#
_symmetry.space_group_name_H-M   'P 1'
#
loop_
_entity.id
_entity.type
_entity.pdbx_description
1 polymer ?
#
loop_
_entity_poly.entity_id
_entity_poly.type
_entity_poly.pdbx_seq_one_letter_code
_entity_poly.pdbx_strand_id
1 'polypeptide(L)'
;MVDRRSVQISLIAHASILVGFFFRYSFILPLLIWKTMKHSKYSEGQARQATYYQIFALLLILVISFGGEFIILLSPAADGRVQKVDDLLVKEIEFVVYTLLSLYALYGAYRCSKGGEFKYMLVGNL
;
A
#
# COMPACT_ATOMS: atom_id res chain seq x y z
N MET A 1 5.70 28.30 -1.07
CA MET A 1 4.46 27.69 -1.61
C MET A 1 4.84 26.47 -2.42
N VAL A 2 4.14 25.35 -2.23
CA VAL A 2 4.35 24.14 -3.05
C VAL A 2 3.81 24.42 -4.45
N ASP A 3 4.60 24.11 -5.48
CA ASP A 3 4.16 24.32 -6.85
C ASP A 3 3.02 23.35 -7.24
N ARG A 4 2.19 23.74 -8.21
CA ARG A 4 1.02 22.96 -8.63
C ARG A 4 1.39 21.58 -9.19
N ARG A 5 2.55 21.47 -9.84
CA ARG A 5 3.03 20.22 -10.45
C ARG A 5 3.44 19.22 -9.36
N SER A 6 4.12 19.68 -8.32
CA SER A 6 4.49 18.92 -7.13
C SER A 6 3.25 18.36 -6.41
N VAL A 7 2.18 19.17 -6.30
CA VAL A 7 0.89 18.72 -5.78
C VAL A 7 0.29 17.59 -6.62
N GLN A 8 0.22 17.77 -7.94
CA GLN A 8 -0.35 16.78 -8.86
C GLN A 8 0.43 15.45 -8.83
N ILE A 9 1.75 15.53 -8.82
CA ILE A 9 2.62 14.34 -8.78
C ILE A 9 2.48 13.60 -7.45
N SER A 10 2.37 14.33 -6.34
CA SER A 10 2.13 13.73 -5.02
C SER A 10 0.76 13.03 -4.95
N LEU A 11 -0.28 13.65 -5.51
CA LEU A 11 -1.60 13.04 -5.64
C LEU A 11 -1.53 11.72 -6.42
N ILE A 12 -0.86 11.73 -7.58
CA ILE A 12 -0.68 10.53 -8.41
C ILE A 12 0.06 9.43 -7.64
N ALA A 13 1.10 9.80 -6.88
CA ALA A 13 1.85 8.84 -6.07
C ALA A 13 0.93 8.09 -5.08
N HIS A 14 0.01 8.77 -4.41
CA HIS A 14 -0.94 8.10 -3.50
C HIS A 14 -2.07 7.37 -4.24
N ALA A 15 -2.66 7.99 -5.26
CA ALA A 15 -3.77 7.41 -6.03
C ALA A 15 -3.36 6.17 -6.82
N SER A 16 -2.07 6.00 -7.12
CA SER A 16 -1.52 4.82 -7.78
C SER A 16 -1.80 3.51 -7.03
N ILE A 17 -2.16 3.57 -5.74
CA ILE A 17 -2.62 2.37 -5.02
C ILE A 17 -3.78 1.71 -5.76
N LEU A 18 -4.68 2.47 -6.40
CA LEU A 18 -5.84 1.91 -7.11
C LEU A 18 -5.45 1.05 -8.31
N VAL A 19 -4.26 1.26 -8.88
CA VAL A 19 -3.72 0.39 -9.91
C VAL A 19 -3.52 -1.03 -9.36
N GLY A 20 -3.31 -1.15 -8.05
CA GLY A 20 -3.13 -2.42 -7.35
C GLY A 20 -4.36 -3.33 -7.35
N PHE A 21 -5.57 -2.79 -7.55
CA PHE A 21 -6.77 -3.61 -7.81
C PHE A 21 -6.62 -4.47 -9.06
N PHE A 22 -5.87 -3.98 -10.05
CA PHE A 22 -5.69 -4.64 -11.34
C PHE A 22 -4.28 -5.23 -11.52
N PHE A 23 -3.27 -4.63 -10.89
CA PHE A 23 -1.86 -4.99 -11.05
C PHE A 23 -1.13 -4.97 -9.71
N ARG A 24 -0.63 -6.11 -9.23
CA ARG A 24 0.03 -6.27 -7.91
C ARG A 24 1.23 -5.35 -7.62
N TYR A 25 1.72 -4.61 -8.61
CA TYR A 25 2.92 -3.78 -8.52
C TYR A 25 2.62 -2.27 -8.49
N SER A 26 1.54 -1.86 -7.81
CA SER A 26 1.16 -0.44 -7.68
C SER A 26 2.28 0.44 -7.14
N PHE A 27 3.14 -0.10 -6.26
CA PHE A 27 4.26 0.61 -5.64
C PHE A 27 5.35 1.08 -6.63
N ILE A 28 5.38 0.57 -7.86
CA ILE A 28 6.36 0.96 -8.88
C ILE A 28 6.21 2.45 -9.23
N LEU A 29 4.98 2.92 -9.41
CA LEU A 29 4.74 4.31 -9.80
C LEU A 29 5.23 5.32 -8.74
N PRO A 30 4.86 5.22 -7.45
CA PRO A 30 5.38 6.13 -6.43
C PRO A 30 6.89 5.95 -6.23
N LEU A 31 7.45 4.76 -6.44
CA LEU A 31 8.90 4.54 -6.40
C LEU A 31 9.61 5.32 -7.51
N LEU A 32 9.11 5.26 -8.75
CA LEU A 32 9.65 6.01 -9.87
C LEU A 32 9.56 7.52 -9.61
N ILE A 33 8.43 7.99 -9.08
CA ILE A 33 8.26 9.39 -8.67
C ILE A 33 9.29 9.77 -7.60
N TRP A 34 9.46 8.94 -6.57
CA TRP A 34 10.43 9.19 -5.50
C TRP A 34 11.87 9.27 -6.04
N LYS A 35 12.23 8.43 -7.01
CA LYS A 35 13.57 8.44 -7.62
C LYS A 35 13.80 9.61 -8.56
N THR A 36 12.75 10.12 -9.22
CA THR A 36 12.87 11.17 -10.25
C THR A 36 12.64 12.59 -9.72
N MET A 37 11.80 12.76 -8.70
CA MET A 37 11.38 14.08 -8.18
C MET A 37 12.35 14.69 -7.14
N LYS A 38 13.66 14.62 -7.39
CA LYS A 38 14.68 15.09 -6.44
C LYS A 38 14.73 16.60 -6.23
N HIS A 39 14.11 17.37 -7.12
CA HIS A 39 14.05 18.83 -7.05
C HIS A 39 12.93 19.35 -6.14
N SER A 40 11.96 18.52 -5.76
CA SER A 40 10.83 18.90 -4.91
C SER A 40 10.80 18.03 -3.66
N LYS A 41 11.26 18.57 -2.52
CA LYS A 41 11.29 17.84 -1.25
C LYS A 41 9.90 17.38 -0.80
N TYR A 42 8.88 18.17 -1.11
CA TYR A 42 7.49 17.80 -0.88
C TYR A 42 7.10 16.53 -1.67
N SER A 43 7.28 16.55 -3.00
CA SER A 43 6.91 15.40 -3.85
C SER A 43 7.76 14.17 -3.57
N GLU A 44 9.06 14.38 -3.31
CA GLU A 44 9.97 13.32 -2.91
C GLU A 44 9.47 12.61 -1.63
N GLY A 45 9.09 13.40 -0.61
CA GLY A 45 8.59 12.88 0.66
C GLY A 45 7.25 12.15 0.52
N GLN A 46 6.28 12.74 -0.18
CA GLN A 46 4.97 12.11 -0.39
C GLN A 46 5.09 10.81 -1.21
N ALA A 47 5.94 10.80 -2.25
CA ALA A 47 6.18 9.61 -3.05
C ALA A 47 6.91 8.50 -2.28
N ARG A 48 7.89 8.85 -1.43
CA ARG A 48 8.55 7.90 -0.53
C ARG A 48 7.55 7.25 0.42
N GLN A 49 6.72 8.06 1.06
CA GLN A 49 5.66 7.58 1.95
C GLN A 49 4.67 6.65 1.24
N ALA A 50 4.19 7.04 0.05
CA ALA A 50 3.30 6.22 -0.77
C ALA A 50 3.95 4.89 -1.17
N THR A 51 5.25 4.90 -1.50
CA THR A 51 6.01 3.68 -1.84
C THR A 51 6.02 2.71 -0.66
N TYR A 52 6.44 3.16 0.53
CA TYR A 52 6.48 2.30 1.70
C TYR A 52 5.10 1.80 2.12
N TYR A 53 4.09 2.66 2.02
CA TYR A 53 2.72 2.27 2.31
C TYR A 53 2.20 1.18 1.38
N GLN A 54 2.48 1.27 0.08
CA GLN A 54 2.04 0.26 -0.89
C GLN A 54 2.84 -1.04 -0.81
N ILE A 55 4.13 -0.97 -0.45
CA ILE A 55 4.91 -2.18 -0.12
C ILE A 55 4.34 -2.85 1.12
N PHE A 56 4.03 -2.08 2.17
CA PHE A 56 3.38 -2.61 3.36
C PHE A 56 2.03 -3.27 3.04
N ALA A 57 1.20 -2.61 2.22
CA ALA A 57 -0.06 -3.17 1.76
C ALA A 57 0.13 -4.51 1.03
N LEU A 58 1.10 -4.59 0.12
CA LEU A 58 1.43 -5.82 -0.60
C LEU A 58 1.87 -6.94 0.35
N LEU A 59 2.75 -6.64 1.31
CA LEU A 59 3.22 -7.61 2.30
C LEU A 59 2.08 -8.10 3.19
N LEU A 60 1.20 -7.20 3.63
CA LEU A 60 0.05 -7.55 4.45
C LEU A 60 -0.91 -8.48 3.69
N ILE A 61 -1.21 -8.17 2.43
CA ILE A 61 -2.03 -9.05 1.58
C ILE A 61 -1.35 -10.40 1.39
N LEU A 62 -0.04 -10.44 1.13
CA LEU A 62 0.70 -11.69 0.97
C LEU A 62 0.65 -12.56 2.24
N VAL A 63 0.73 -11.95 3.42
CA VAL A 63 0.56 -12.64 4.70
C VAL A 63 -0.86 -13.17 4.87
N ILE A 64 -1.89 -12.42 4.45
CA ILE A 64 -3.28 -12.90 4.50
C ILE A 64 -3.48 -14.08 3.54
N SER A 65 -2.96 -13.97 2.31
CA SER A 65 -3.10 -15.00 1.27
C SER A 65 -2.40 -16.32 1.64
N PHE A 66 -1.20 -16.26 2.22
CA PHE A 66 -0.34 -17.43 2.41
C PHE A 66 -0.01 -17.76 3.87
N GLY A 67 -0.39 -16.90 4.81
CA GLY A 67 -0.01 -17.05 6.22
C GLY A 67 -0.56 -18.33 6.84
N GLY A 68 -1.79 -18.71 6.48
CA GLY A 68 -2.39 -19.99 6.91
C GLY A 68 -1.59 -21.21 6.42
N GLU A 69 -1.17 -21.20 5.16
CA GLU A 69 -0.38 -22.28 4.57
C GLU A 69 1.03 -22.37 5.20
N PHE A 70 1.65 -21.23 5.48
CA PHE A 70 2.96 -21.17 6.13
C PHE A 70 2.94 -21.73 7.55
N ILE A 71 1.89 -21.45 8.31
CA ILE A 71 1.70 -21.99 9.67
C ILE A 71 1.52 -23.52 9.62
N ILE A 72 0.79 -24.03 8.63
CA ILE A 72 0.62 -25.48 8.43
C ILE A 72 1.94 -26.15 8.09
N LEU A 73 2.71 -25.58 7.16
CA LEU A 73 4.00 -26.12 6.73
C LEU A 73 5.03 -26.19 7.86
N LEU A 74 5.02 -25.21 8.77
CA LEU A 74 5.97 -25.10 9.87
C LEU A 74 5.51 -25.81 11.16
N SER A 75 4.30 -26.36 11.20
CA SER A 75 3.78 -27.05 12.38
C SER A 75 4.23 -28.53 12.40
N PRO A 76 5.02 -28.95 13.42
CA PRO A 76 5.43 -30.36 13.57
C PRO A 76 4.25 -31.30 13.89
N ALA A 77 3.11 -30.73 14.30
CA ALA A 77 1.88 -31.42 14.69
C ALA A 77 0.77 -31.27 13.63
N ALA A 78 1.14 -31.00 12.38
CA ALA A 78 0.21 -31.04 11.25
C ALA A 78 -0.20 -32.49 10.95
N ASP A 79 -0.87 -33.12 11.90
CA ASP A 79 -1.29 -34.52 11.90
C ASP A 79 -2.53 -34.71 11.02
N GLY A 80 -2.51 -34.17 9.79
CA GLY A 80 -3.60 -34.24 8.81
C GLY A 80 -4.93 -33.58 9.23
N ARG A 81 -5.02 -33.02 10.44
CA ARG A 81 -6.25 -32.42 11.01
C ARG A 81 -6.32 -30.90 10.86
N VAL A 82 -5.30 -30.26 10.30
CA VAL A 82 -5.38 -28.81 10.08
C VAL A 82 -6.41 -28.55 8.99
N GLN A 83 -7.55 -27.98 9.39
CA GLN A 83 -8.56 -27.54 8.43
C GLN A 83 -7.93 -26.52 7.49
N LYS A 84 -8.09 -26.75 6.18
CA LYS A 84 -7.82 -25.72 5.19
C LYS A 84 -8.72 -24.53 5.51
N VAL A 85 -8.13 -23.35 5.53
CA VAL A 85 -8.88 -22.09 5.60
C VAL A 85 -9.71 -22.00 4.32
N ASP A 86 -10.96 -21.54 4.43
CA ASP A 86 -11.84 -21.35 3.27
C ASP A 86 -11.27 -20.27 2.34
N ASP A 87 -10.94 -20.66 1.10
CA ASP A 87 -10.42 -19.76 0.06
C ASP A 87 -11.34 -18.56 -0.20
N LEU A 88 -12.66 -18.72 -0.02
CA LEU A 88 -13.62 -17.62 -0.18
C LEU A 88 -13.46 -16.60 0.95
N LEU A 89 -13.33 -17.07 2.20
CA LEU A 89 -13.13 -16.21 3.36
C LEU A 89 -11.82 -15.42 3.25
N VAL A 90 -10.74 -16.05 2.79
CA VAL A 90 -9.45 -15.37 2.56
C VAL A 90 -9.61 -14.24 1.54
N LYS A 91 -10.28 -14.49 0.42
CA LYS A 91 -10.54 -13.47 -0.62
C LYS A 91 -11.41 -12.31 -0.11
N GLU A 92 -12.41 -12.59 0.71
CA GLU A 92 -13.24 -11.55 1.34
C GLU A 92 -12.41 -10.68 2.28
N ILE A 93 -11.56 -11.28 3.11
CA ILE A 93 -10.66 -10.55 4.00
C ILE A 93 -9.67 -9.70 3.19
N GLU A 94 -9.05 -10.26 2.15
CA GLU A 94 -8.16 -9.53 1.25
C GLU A 94 -8.87 -8.31 0.64
N PHE A 95 -10.08 -8.50 0.13
CA PHE A 95 -10.87 -7.43 -0.49
C PHE A 95 -11.18 -6.31 0.51
N VAL A 96 -11.62 -6.64 1.72
CA VAL A 96 -11.92 -5.66 2.77
C VAL A 96 -10.67 -4.90 3.18
N VAL A 97 -9.58 -5.62 3.47
CA VAL A 97 -8.30 -5.01 3.87
C VAL A 97 -7.79 -4.09 2.77
N TYR A 98 -7.77 -4.56 1.52
CA TYR A 98 -7.29 -3.78 0.40
C TYR A 98 -8.14 -2.53 0.12
N THR A 99 -9.46 -2.64 0.29
CA THR A 99 -10.38 -1.50 0.19
C THR A 99 -10.08 -0.44 1.25
N LEU A 100 -9.90 -0.84 2.50
CA LEU A 100 -9.56 0.09 3.59
C LEU A 100 -8.21 0.78 3.34
N LEU A 101 -7.20 0.04 2.87
CA LEU A 101 -5.90 0.59 2.55
C LEU A 101 -5.98 1.60 1.39
N SER A 102 -6.76 1.27 0.36
CA SER A 102 -6.99 2.14 -0.79
C SER A 102 -7.69 3.43 -0.39
N LEU A 103 -8.74 3.35 0.44
CA LEU A 103 -9.44 4.53 0.96
C LEU A 103 -8.50 5.44 1.78
N TYR A 104 -7.63 4.86 2.60
CA TYR A 104 -6.68 5.65 3.39
C TYR A 104 -5.62 6.35 2.53
N ALA A 105 -5.12 5.68 1.50
CA ALA A 105 -4.23 6.29 0.52
C ALA A 105 -4.94 7.37 -0.33
N LEU A 106 -6.21 7.17 -0.71
CA LEU A 106 -7.01 8.19 -1.38
C LEU A 106 -7.27 9.41 -0.50
N TYR A 107 -7.45 9.23 0.81
CA TYR A 107 -7.48 10.34 1.75
C TYR A 107 -6.15 11.11 1.73
N GLY A 108 -5.00 10.42 1.68
CA GLY A 108 -3.70 11.05 1.48
C GLY A 108 -3.58 11.83 0.16
N ALA A 109 -4.09 11.26 -0.93
CA ALA A 109 -4.15 11.92 -2.23
C ALA A 109 -5.00 13.20 -2.19
N TYR A 110 -6.16 13.15 -1.54
CA TYR A 110 -7.03 14.30 -1.32
C TYR A 110 -6.35 15.40 -0.48
N ARG A 111 -5.66 15.02 0.60
CA ARG A 111 -4.90 15.97 1.44
C ARG A 111 -3.80 16.66 0.64
N CYS A 112 -3.07 15.90 -0.17
CA CYS A 112 -2.07 16.46 -1.09
C CYS A 112 -2.70 17.41 -2.11
N SER A 113 -3.90 17.10 -2.63
CA SER A 113 -4.60 17.92 -3.62
C SER A 113 -4.98 19.31 -3.09
N LYS A 114 -5.11 19.45 -1.76
CA LYS A 114 -5.35 20.73 -1.08
C LYS A 114 -4.05 21.48 -0.74
N GLY A 115 -2.90 20.95 -1.15
CA GLY A 115 -1.59 21.50 -0.82
C GLY A 115 -1.15 21.27 0.63
N GLY A 116 -1.88 20.42 1.37
CA GLY A 116 -1.53 20.05 2.73
C GLY A 116 -0.58 18.86 2.78
N GLU A 117 0.22 18.80 3.83
CA GLU A 117 1.03 17.60 4.08
C GLU A 117 0.15 16.45 4.54
N PHE A 118 0.47 15.25 4.05
CA PHE A 118 -0.06 14.00 4.53
C PHE A 118 1.05 13.15 5.14
N LYS A 119 0.70 12.45 6.22
CA LYS A 119 1.54 11.50 6.92
C LYS A 119 0.74 10.24 7.18
N TYR A 120 1.18 9.12 6.60
CA TYR A 120 0.61 7.82 6.98
C TYR A 120 0.97 7.50 8.43
N MET A 121 0.03 6.91 9.16
CA MET A 121 0.24 6.60 10.59
C MET A 121 1.47 5.69 10.83
N LEU A 122 1.73 4.75 9.94
CA LEU A 122 2.81 3.77 10.09
C LEU A 122 4.14 4.19 9.44
N VAL A 123 4.10 5.05 8.41
CA VAL A 123 5.28 5.38 7.59
C VAL A 123 5.55 6.88 7.45
N GLY A 124 4.74 7.73 8.06
CA GLY A 124 4.80 9.19 7.91
C GLY A 124 5.94 9.89 8.65
N ASN A 125 6.68 9.16 9.49
CA ASN A 125 7.87 9.65 10.20
C ASN A 125 9.19 9.04 9.67
N LEU A 126 9.13 8.23 8.61
CA LEU A 126 10.31 7.69 7.91
C LEU A 126 10.90 8.73 6.94
#